data_AF-A0A7G9YZM1-F1
#
_entry.id   AF-A0A7G9YZM1-F1
#
_cell.length_a   1.000
_cell.length_b   1.000
_cell.length_c   1.000
_cell.angle_alpha   90.00
_cell.angle_beta   90.00
_cell.angle_gamma   90.00
#
_symmetry.space_group_name_H-M   'P 1'
#
loop_
_entity.id
_entity.type
_entity.pdbx_description
1 polymer ?
#
loop_
_entity_poly.entity_id
_entity_poly.type
_entity_poly.pdbx_seq_one_letter_code
_entity_poly.pdbx_strand_id
1 'polypeptide(L)'
;MHQQSAEEGREISTLHRRKGGEKEKKMLFVAISTWEPEKRDEVDKRAAAMAKIPEGIKLIGSWVDLAGGRIFEVFEADDPKAVIEASFAWNDLCKAEFVSVMETEEAVKLIPKG
;
A
#
# COMPACT_ATOMS: atom_id res chain seq x y z
N MET A 1 47.40 -12.05 -11.07
CA MET A 1 46.34 -11.09 -10.66
C MET A 1 45.26 -10.88 -11.73
N HIS A 2 45.10 -11.77 -12.73
CA HIS A 2 44.10 -11.60 -13.82
C HIS A 2 43.05 -12.73 -13.90
N GLN A 3 43.14 -13.76 -13.04
CA GLN A 3 42.18 -14.88 -13.03
C GLN A 3 41.09 -14.73 -11.95
N GLN A 4 41.36 -14.10 -10.80
CA GLN A 4 40.35 -13.89 -9.75
C GLN A 4 39.20 -12.96 -10.16
N SER A 5 39.48 -11.96 -11.01
CA SER A 5 38.46 -11.00 -11.45
C SER A 5 37.41 -11.60 -12.41
N ALA A 6 37.69 -12.76 -13.02
CA ALA A 6 36.77 -13.43 -13.95
C ALA A 6 35.80 -14.40 -13.24
N GLU A 7 36.15 -14.91 -12.06
CA GLU A 7 35.28 -15.80 -11.27
C GLU A 7 34.25 -15.01 -10.45
N GLU A 8 34.62 -13.88 -9.85
CA GLU A 8 33.68 -12.98 -9.17
C GLU A 8 32.60 -12.45 -10.12
N GLY A 9 32.96 -12.15 -11.37
CA GLY A 9 31.99 -11.73 -12.40
C GLY A 9 30.96 -12.81 -12.78
N ARG A 10 31.33 -14.10 -12.67
CA ARG A 10 30.41 -15.23 -12.91
C ARG A 10 29.55 -15.55 -11.67
N GLU A 11 30.07 -15.33 -10.47
CA GLU A 11 29.34 -15.55 -9.23
C GLU A 11 28.25 -14.48 -9.03
N ILE A 12 28.53 -13.22 -9.35
CA ILE A 12 27.55 -12.13 -9.31
C ILE A 12 26.48 -12.29 -10.41
N SER A 13 26.86 -12.83 -11.57
CA SER A 13 25.93 -13.14 -12.67
C SER A 13 24.95 -14.28 -12.33
N THR A 14 25.22 -15.08 -11.29
CA THR A 14 24.41 -16.26 -10.95
C THR A 14 23.41 -16.00 -9.83
N LEU A 15 23.57 -14.90 -9.08
CA LEU A 15 22.67 -14.53 -7.96
C LEU A 15 21.34 -13.87 -8.37
N HIS A 16 21.17 -13.49 -9.64
CA HIS A 16 19.93 -12.83 -10.12
C HIS A 16 19.09 -13.65 -11.11
N ARG A 17 19.36 -14.95 -11.28
CA ARG A 17 18.44 -15.83 -12.02
C ARG A 17 17.29 -16.27 -11.11
N ARG A 18 16.41 -15.34 -10.72
CA ARG A 18 15.08 -15.71 -10.22
C ARG A 18 14.34 -16.38 -11.38
N LYS A 19 14.09 -17.68 -11.23
CA LYS A 19 13.23 -18.46 -12.12
C LYS A 19 11.83 -17.85 -12.09
N GLY A 20 11.25 -17.58 -13.26
CA GLY A 20 9.79 -17.52 -13.48
C GLY A 20 9.06 -16.35 -12.82
N GLY A 21 8.37 -15.54 -13.63
CA GLY A 21 7.53 -14.45 -13.15
C GLY A 21 6.30 -14.93 -12.37
N GLU A 22 6.48 -15.28 -11.10
CA GLU A 22 5.42 -15.03 -10.12
C GLU A 22 5.32 -13.51 -9.98
N LYS A 23 4.19 -12.94 -10.38
CA LYS A 23 3.87 -11.57 -9.97
C LYS A 23 3.94 -11.56 -8.45
N GLU A 24 4.81 -10.73 -7.91
CA GLU A 24 4.92 -10.48 -6.48
C GLU A 24 3.51 -10.17 -5.95
N LYS A 25 3.07 -10.93 -4.94
CA LYS A 25 1.69 -10.85 -4.43
C LYS A 25 1.55 -9.54 -3.68
N LYS A 26 0.99 -8.53 -4.36
CA LYS A 26 0.71 -7.21 -3.79
C LYS A 26 -0.26 -7.35 -2.61
N MET A 27 0.01 -6.63 -1.52
CA MET A 27 -0.85 -6.64 -0.35
C MET A 27 -1.99 -5.65 -0.54
N LEU A 28 -3.19 -6.03 -0.09
CA LEU A 28 -4.36 -5.14 -0.08
C LEU A 28 -4.57 -4.61 1.33
N PHE A 29 -4.95 -3.35 1.39
CA PHE A 29 -5.30 -2.68 2.63
C PHE A 29 -6.57 -1.88 2.44
N VAL A 30 -7.39 -1.87 3.49
CA VAL A 30 -8.49 -0.92 3.66
C VAL A 30 -8.02 0.15 4.63
N ALA A 31 -8.11 1.42 4.23
CA ALA A 31 -8.02 2.57 5.12
C ALA A 31 -9.42 3.10 5.41
N ILE A 32 -9.66 3.42 6.68
CA ILE A 32 -10.78 4.22 7.13
C ILE A 32 -10.19 5.45 7.80
N SER A 33 -10.34 6.60 7.16
CA SER A 33 -9.86 7.88 7.71
C SER A 33 -11.07 8.70 8.15
N THR A 34 -11.08 9.10 9.41
CA THR A 34 -12.17 9.89 10.02
C THR A 34 -11.61 11.20 10.55
N TRP A 35 -12.35 12.29 10.37
CA TRP A 35 -12.00 13.62 10.87
C TRP A 35 -13.20 14.31 11.50
N GLU A 36 -12.94 15.19 12.46
CA GLU A 36 -13.98 16.01 13.07
C GLU A 36 -14.51 17.06 12.08
N PRO A 37 -15.78 17.49 12.17
CA PRO A 37 -16.37 18.45 11.25
C PRO A 37 -15.56 19.74 11.08
N GLU A 38 -14.92 20.23 12.14
CA GLU A 38 -14.10 21.44 12.14
C GLU A 38 -12.82 21.30 11.32
N LYS A 39 -12.37 20.06 11.08
CA LYS A 39 -11.19 19.76 10.26
C LYS A 39 -11.49 19.59 8.77
N ARG A 40 -12.77 19.58 8.39
CA ARG A 40 -13.20 19.30 7.02
C ARG A 40 -12.53 20.21 5.97
N ASP A 41 -12.47 21.51 6.20
CA ASP A 41 -11.87 22.44 5.24
C ASP A 41 -10.34 22.26 5.13
N GLU A 42 -9.66 21.92 6.23
CA GLU A 42 -8.23 21.62 6.24
C GLU A 42 -7.94 20.31 5.47
N VAL A 43 -8.79 19.29 5.65
CA VAL A 43 -8.73 18.02 4.93
C VAL A 43 -8.94 18.23 3.44
N ASP A 44 -10.01 18.93 3.03
CA ASP A 44 -10.32 19.21 1.62
C ASP A 44 -9.18 20.00 0.95
N LYS A 45 -8.62 21.00 1.66
CA LYS A 45 -7.48 21.77 1.17
C LYS A 45 -6.24 20.92 0.98
N ARG A 46 -5.92 20.03 1.93
CA ARG A 46 -4.76 19.15 1.82
C ARG A 46 -4.96 18.11 0.73
N ALA A 47 -6.16 17.55 0.58
CA ALA A 47 -6.49 16.57 -0.46
C ALA A 47 -6.31 17.18 -1.85
N ALA A 48 -6.78 18.42 -2.06
CA ALA A 48 -6.58 19.15 -3.30
C ALA A 48 -5.09 19.43 -3.60
N ALA A 49 -4.27 19.65 -2.56
CA ALA A 49 -2.83 19.86 -2.71
C ALA A 49 -2.04 18.55 -2.94
N MET A 50 -2.49 17.44 -2.35
CA MET A 50 -1.88 16.11 -2.45
C MET A 50 -2.43 15.30 -3.62
N ALA A 51 -2.62 15.93 -4.78
CA ALA A 51 -3.21 15.32 -5.98
C ALA A 51 -2.45 14.09 -6.55
N LYS A 52 -1.34 13.69 -5.93
CA LYS A 52 -0.54 12.51 -6.32
C LYS A 52 -0.53 11.49 -5.18
N ILE A 53 -0.90 10.27 -5.53
CA ILE A 53 -0.74 9.09 -4.69
C ILE A 53 0.78 8.88 -4.46
N PRO A 54 1.23 8.63 -3.21
CA PRO A 54 2.63 8.32 -2.92
C PRO A 54 3.16 7.15 -3.75
N GLU A 55 4.45 7.20 -4.10
CA GLU A 55 5.10 6.06 -4.79
C GLU A 55 5.01 4.79 -3.94
N GLY A 56 4.80 3.64 -4.59
CA GLY A 56 4.66 2.34 -3.91
C GLY A 56 3.25 2.02 -3.40
N ILE A 57 2.29 2.95 -3.54
CA ILE A 57 0.86 2.71 -3.31
C ILE A 57 0.08 2.88 -4.61
N LYS A 58 -0.89 2.01 -4.83
CA LYS A 58 -1.89 2.14 -5.89
C LYS A 58 -3.28 2.16 -5.27
N LEU A 59 -3.99 3.28 -5.41
CA LEU A 59 -5.40 3.38 -5.02
C LEU A 59 -6.26 2.52 -5.97
N ILE A 60 -7.04 1.62 -5.39
CA ILE A 60 -7.99 0.73 -6.09
C ILE A 60 -9.39 1.35 -6.11
N GLY A 61 -9.79 1.97 -5.00
CA GLY A 61 -11.06 2.68 -4.91
C GLY A 61 -11.11 3.57 -3.68
N SER A 62 -11.95 4.60 -3.76
CA SER A 62 -12.14 5.59 -2.70
C SER A 62 -13.62 5.99 -2.66
N TRP A 63 -14.19 6.00 -1.46
CA TRP A 63 -15.60 6.30 -1.20
C TRP A 63 -15.72 7.24 -0.02
N VAL A 64 -16.36 8.38 -0.21
CA VAL A 64 -16.65 9.34 0.86
C VAL A 64 -17.99 9.02 1.52
N ASP A 65 -18.06 9.15 2.84
CA ASP A 65 -19.31 9.13 3.57
C ASP A 65 -20.15 10.35 3.16
N LEU A 66 -21.39 10.14 2.71
CA LEU A 66 -22.27 11.24 2.29
C LEU A 66 -22.66 12.15 3.46
N ALA A 67 -22.58 11.66 4.71
CA ALA A 67 -22.73 12.50 5.90
C ALA A 67 -21.49 13.37 6.18
N GLY A 68 -20.36 13.09 5.51
CA GLY A 68 -19.07 13.74 5.72
C GLY A 68 -18.26 13.11 6.86
N GLY A 69 -17.08 13.67 7.12
CA GLY A 69 -16.23 13.29 8.26
C GLY A 69 -15.48 11.97 8.09
N ARG A 70 -15.65 11.25 6.98
CA ARG A 70 -15.03 9.95 6.78
C ARG A 70 -14.86 9.57 5.31
N ILE A 71 -13.80 8.83 5.03
CA ILE A 71 -13.52 8.21 3.73
C ILE A 71 -13.05 6.76 3.92
N PHE A 72 -13.40 5.92 2.95
CA PHE A 72 -13.00 4.53 2.85
C PHE A 72 -12.14 4.36 1.60
N GLU A 73 -10.94 3.83 1.75
CA GLU A 73 -10.01 3.68 0.64
C GLU A 73 -9.44 2.27 0.61
N VAL A 74 -9.37 1.69 -0.59
CA VAL A 74 -8.70 0.41 -0.81
C VAL A 74 -7.47 0.69 -1.64
N PHE A 75 -6.31 0.20 -1.22
CA PHE A 75 -5.08 0.33 -1.98
C PHE A 75 -4.26 -0.95 -1.98
N GLU A 76 -3.51 -1.12 -3.07
CA GLU A 76 -2.44 -2.10 -3.21
C GLU A 76 -1.11 -1.46 -2.80
N ALA A 77 -0.30 -2.16 -2.02
CA ALA A 77 1.06 -1.76 -1.73
C ALA A 77 2.01 -2.96 -1.76
N ASP A 78 3.24 -2.71 -2.20
CA ASP A 78 4.31 -3.71 -2.28
C ASP A 78 5.17 -3.71 -0.99
N ASP A 79 5.16 -2.59 -0.24
CA ASP A 79 5.93 -2.38 0.98
C ASP A 79 5.05 -1.74 2.07
N PRO A 80 4.95 -2.33 3.29
CA PRO A 80 4.23 -1.71 4.40
C PRO A 80 4.75 -0.32 4.79
N LYS A 81 6.00 0.02 4.46
CA LYS A 81 6.56 1.37 4.69
C LYS A 81 5.76 2.45 3.96
N ALA A 82 5.35 2.18 2.72
CA ALA A 82 4.56 3.13 1.94
C ALA A 82 3.22 3.41 2.64
N VAL A 83 2.58 2.37 3.18
CA VAL A 83 1.33 2.47 3.93
C VAL A 83 1.47 3.32 5.19
N ILE A 84 2.57 3.12 5.93
CA ILE A 84 2.89 3.93 7.11
C ILE A 84 3.10 5.40 6.70
N GLU A 85 3.87 5.68 5.66
CA GLU A 85 4.11 7.04 5.19
C GLU A 85 2.81 7.74 4.76
N ALA A 86 1.92 7.04 4.05
CA ALA A 86 0.60 7.54 3.68
C ALA A 86 -0.27 7.84 4.90
N SER A 87 -0.26 6.97 5.93
CA SER A 87 -0.97 7.24 7.18
C SER A 87 -0.44 8.49 7.88
N PHE A 88 0.88 8.61 8.02
CA PHE A 88 1.50 9.70 8.79
C PHE A 88 1.27 11.07 8.17
N ALA A 89 1.03 11.16 6.86
CA ALA A 89 0.70 12.40 6.17
C ALA A 89 -0.63 13.04 6.63
N TRP A 90 -1.48 12.29 7.33
CA TRP A 90 -2.83 12.71 7.72
C TRP A 90 -3.09 12.68 9.24
N ASN A 91 -2.17 12.18 10.06
CA ASN A 91 -2.40 11.94 11.49
C ASN A 91 -2.71 13.21 12.32
N ASP A 92 -2.39 14.41 11.81
CA ASP A 92 -2.75 15.70 12.44
C ASP A 92 -4.19 16.14 12.15
N LEU A 93 -4.81 15.60 11.09
CA LEU A 93 -6.17 15.96 10.64
C LEU A 93 -7.18 14.82 10.80
N CYS A 94 -6.71 13.58 10.67
CA CYS A 94 -7.54 12.40 10.58
C CYS A 94 -7.07 11.33 11.59
N LYS A 95 -8.01 10.60 12.14
CA LYS A 95 -7.76 9.27 12.72
C LYS A 95 -7.84 8.25 11.60
N ALA A 96 -6.74 7.56 11.32
CA ALA A 96 -6.69 6.53 10.30
C ALA A 96 -6.64 5.12 10.90
N GLU A 97 -7.43 4.22 10.36
CA GLU A 97 -7.47 2.80 10.69
C GLU A 97 -7.11 2.01 9.42
N PHE A 98 -6.10 1.15 9.53
CA PHE A 98 -5.60 0.35 8.40
C PHE A 98 -5.75 -1.13 8.71
N VAL A 99 -6.38 -1.87 7.80
CA VAL A 99 -6.59 -3.31 7.91
C VAL A 99 -6.05 -4.00 6.67
N SER A 100 -5.16 -4.98 6.85
CA SER A 100 -4.73 -5.86 5.76
C SER A 100 -5.87 -6.80 5.38
N VAL A 101 -6.19 -6.85 4.09
CA VAL A 101 -7.28 -7.68 3.56
C VAL A 101 -6.77 -8.55 2.41
N MET A 102 -7.63 -9.48 1.97
CA MET A 102 -7.42 -10.26 0.75
C MET A 102 -8.75 -10.44 0.04
N GLU A 103 -8.69 -10.75 -1.26
CA GLU A 103 -9.88 -11.07 -2.04
C GLU A 103 -10.61 -12.27 -1.43
N THR A 104 -11.94 -12.19 -1.40
CA THR A 104 -12.78 -13.19 -0.74
C THR A 104 -12.62 -14.56 -1.39
N GLU A 105 -12.49 -14.61 -2.71
CA GLU A 105 -12.27 -15.83 -3.49
C GLU A 105 -10.96 -16.52 -3.12
N GLU A 106 -9.91 -15.76 -2.76
CA GLU A 106 -8.65 -16.33 -2.28
C GLU A 106 -8.78 -16.81 -0.84
N ALA A 107 -9.46 -16.05 0.02
CA ALA A 107 -9.71 -16.44 1.41
C ALA A 107 -10.46 -17.78 1.51
N VAL A 108 -11.49 -17.98 0.68
CA VAL A 108 -12.29 -19.22 0.64
C VAL A 108 -11.45 -20.46 0.36
N LYS A 109 -10.34 -20.35 -0.38
CA LYS A 109 -9.43 -21.48 -0.66
C LYS A 109 -8.58 -21.87 0.56
N LEU A 110 -8.39 -20.94 1.51
CA LEU A 110 -7.53 -21.10 2.69
C LEU A 110 -8.32 -21.43 3.96
N ILE A 111 -9.59 -21.05 4.02
CA ILE A 111 -10.47 -21.32 5.17
C ILE A 111 -10.65 -22.85 5.30
N PRO A 112 -10.32 -23.45 6.46
CA PRO A 112 -10.54 -24.87 6.68
C PRO A 112 -12.00 -25.23 6.48
N LYS A 113 -12.24 -26.34 5.76
CA LYS A 113 -13.59 -26.92 5.68
C LYS A 113 -13.84 -27.66 6.99
N GLY A 114 -14.90 -27.27 7.70
CA GLY A 114 -15.40 -27.96 8.90
C GLY A 114 -15.93 -29.35 8.59
#